data_AF-A0A662FBF0-F1
#
_entry.id   AF-A0A662FBF0-F1
#
_cell.length_a   1.000
_cell.length_b   1.000
_cell.length_c   1.000
_cell.angle_alpha   90.00
_cell.angle_beta   90.00
_cell.angle_gamma   90.00
#
_symmetry.space_group_name_H-M   'P 1'
#
loop_
_entity.id
_entity.type
_entity.pdbx_description
1 polymer ?
#
loop_
_entity_poly.entity_id
_entity_poly.type
_entity_poly.pdbx_seq_one_letter_code
_entity_poly.pdbx_strand_id
1 'polypeptide(L)'
;MNWRFYKGFSIYENGSGPVYATPHSGPAIEIPTVRDDNSDTVASLCWIKTGGTLVIGTITRKRIWGVDYNRDPPPMKLAISMYPEFVADKNRDKLRAFRDRYAFVAKSRSDYEERLRIYNSFWSTVGNLGSVIILIHRKFGRIKNYPSVMDIVTYEGRGVDSATISRVVQEINQKYGKSLRGLAPYYKRFVMTETLRVVSRIERIFGGFGLENLEAEYKVWLKQDLSVIERLADPEVVQQLKQKFNKRNFLAAVRNVLSKKIPPVVTIENFFKGRKALSMKSKFFNRHFLIMEAEVNAFLGCWHPHLAANIITDIVNMLRGAKLYKHLGIRQTRMADFMT
;
A
#
# COMPACT_ATOMS: atom_id res chain seq x y z
N MET A 1 -15.43 -8.05 -23.72
CA MET A 1 -14.80 -8.16 -22.38
C MET A 1 -14.34 -9.60 -22.24
N ASN A 2 -13.06 -9.82 -21.96
CA ASN A 2 -12.47 -11.17 -21.93
C ASN A 2 -11.98 -11.47 -20.51
N TRP A 3 -12.08 -12.72 -20.06
CA TRP A 3 -11.62 -13.12 -18.73
C TRP A 3 -10.85 -14.43 -18.76
N ARG A 4 -9.83 -14.54 -17.91
CA ARG A 4 -8.97 -15.72 -17.80
C ARG A 4 -8.68 -16.03 -16.34
N PHE A 5 -8.82 -17.30 -15.96
CA PHE A 5 -8.59 -17.77 -14.60
C PHE A 5 -7.30 -18.57 -14.54
N TYR A 6 -6.40 -18.19 -13.64
CA TYR A 6 -5.15 -18.89 -13.38
C TYR A 6 -5.13 -19.39 -11.94
N LYS A 7 -4.28 -20.38 -11.68
CA LYS A 7 -4.00 -20.77 -10.30
C LYS A 7 -3.29 -19.61 -9.60
N GLY A 8 -4.00 -18.94 -8.68
CA GLY A 8 -3.48 -17.85 -7.87
C GLY A 8 -3.94 -16.44 -8.25
N PHE A 9 -4.54 -16.23 -9.42
CA PHE A 9 -5.05 -14.93 -9.86
C PHE A 9 -6.06 -15.03 -11.03
N SER A 10 -6.80 -13.96 -11.25
CA SER A 10 -7.73 -13.79 -12.37
C SER A 10 -7.39 -12.56 -13.19
N ILE A 11 -7.68 -12.59 -14.48
CA ILE A 11 -7.48 -11.48 -15.42
C ILE A 11 -8.82 -11.11 -16.04
N TYR A 12 -9.06 -9.80 -16.16
CA TYR A 12 -10.19 -9.23 -16.89
C TYR A 12 -9.69 -8.14 -17.85
N GLU A 13 -10.13 -8.21 -19.10
CA GLU A 13 -9.66 -7.33 -20.19
C GLU A 13 -10.80 -6.50 -20.78
N ASN A 14 -10.52 -5.21 -20.95
CA ASN A 14 -11.43 -4.21 -21.49
C ASN A 14 -10.68 -3.24 -22.41
N GLY A 15 -10.34 -3.70 -23.61
CA GLY A 15 -9.62 -2.89 -24.61
C GLY A 15 -8.17 -2.58 -24.21
N SER A 16 -7.59 -1.59 -24.88
CA SER A 16 -6.22 -1.14 -24.62
C SER A 16 -6.16 -0.18 -23.45
N GLY A 17 -5.15 -0.30 -22.59
CA GLY A 17 -5.00 0.62 -21.46
C GLY A 17 -3.96 0.15 -20.44
N PRO A 18 -3.93 0.76 -19.25
CA PRO A 18 -3.05 0.36 -18.16
C PRO A 18 -3.38 -1.05 -17.64
N VAL A 19 -2.39 -1.66 -16.99
CA VAL A 19 -2.54 -2.88 -16.20
C VAL A 19 -2.73 -2.48 -14.74
N TYR A 20 -3.90 -2.75 -14.18
CA TYR A 20 -4.20 -2.58 -12.76
C TYR A 20 -4.07 -3.92 -12.05
N ALA A 21 -3.12 -4.05 -11.12
CA ALA A 21 -2.86 -5.31 -10.41
C ALA A 21 -3.09 -5.17 -8.91
N THR A 22 -3.86 -6.08 -8.32
CA THR A 22 -4.13 -6.12 -6.89
C THR A 22 -3.63 -7.45 -6.29
N PRO A 23 -2.33 -7.55 -5.98
CA PRO A 23 -1.71 -8.81 -5.59
C PRO A 23 -2.28 -9.40 -4.29
N HIS A 24 -2.87 -8.58 -3.41
CA HIS A 24 -3.29 -8.99 -2.06
C HIS A 24 -4.81 -8.96 -1.86
N SER A 25 -5.60 -9.05 -2.93
CA SER A 25 -7.07 -9.07 -2.84
C SER A 25 -7.67 -10.43 -2.49
N GLY A 26 -6.85 -11.48 -2.41
CA GLY A 26 -7.30 -12.83 -2.08
C GLY A 26 -7.86 -12.96 -0.65
N PRO A 27 -8.32 -14.15 -0.26
CA PRO A 27 -9.03 -14.37 1.00
C PRO A 27 -8.21 -14.00 2.24
N ALA A 28 -8.90 -13.47 3.25
CA ALA A 28 -8.33 -13.20 4.55
C ALA A 28 -8.42 -14.43 5.44
N ILE A 29 -7.39 -15.29 5.42
CA ILE A 29 -7.34 -16.52 6.22
C ILE A 29 -6.76 -16.22 7.61
N GLU A 30 -7.47 -16.66 8.66
CA GLU A 30 -7.21 -16.48 10.11
C GLU A 30 -7.26 -15.04 10.64
N ILE A 31 -6.83 -14.05 9.86
CA ILE A 31 -6.74 -12.66 10.30
C ILE A 31 -7.36 -11.75 9.23
N PRO A 32 -8.39 -10.95 9.54
CA PRO A 32 -9.09 -10.13 8.54
C PRO A 32 -8.17 -9.11 7.86
N THR A 33 -7.13 -8.65 8.56
CA THR A 33 -6.23 -7.60 8.05
C THR A 33 -5.19 -8.10 7.04
N VAL A 34 -5.13 -9.40 6.70
CA VAL A 34 -4.16 -9.91 5.71
C VAL A 34 -4.60 -9.65 4.27
N ARG A 35 -5.88 -9.38 4.00
CA ARG A 35 -6.36 -8.92 2.70
C ARG A 35 -6.17 -7.41 2.57
N ASP A 36 -5.85 -6.95 1.38
CA ASP A 36 -5.90 -5.53 1.03
C ASP A 36 -7.35 -5.18 0.62
N ASP A 37 -8.23 -5.09 1.62
CA ASP A 37 -9.66 -4.88 1.41
C ASP A 37 -9.94 -3.69 0.47
N ASN A 38 -10.85 -3.91 -0.49
CA ASN A 38 -11.33 -2.95 -1.48
C ASN A 38 -10.26 -2.41 -2.45
N SER A 39 -9.04 -2.95 -2.43
CA SER A 39 -8.03 -2.68 -3.47
C SER A 39 -8.53 -3.12 -4.85
N ASP A 40 -9.14 -4.30 -4.93
CA ASP A 40 -9.83 -4.87 -6.09
C ASP A 40 -10.98 -3.99 -6.57
N THR A 41 -11.80 -3.45 -5.66
CA THR A 41 -12.87 -2.50 -5.99
C THR A 41 -12.31 -1.21 -6.60
N VAL A 42 -11.28 -0.62 -6.00
CA VAL A 42 -10.66 0.60 -6.54
C VAL A 42 -10.02 0.32 -7.90
N ALA A 43 -9.32 -0.80 -8.05
CA ALA A 43 -8.69 -1.20 -9.29
C ALA A 43 -9.69 -1.46 -10.41
N SER A 44 -10.81 -2.14 -10.12
CA SER A 44 -11.86 -2.39 -11.10
C SER A 44 -12.50 -1.09 -11.59
N LEU A 45 -12.70 -0.11 -10.70
CA LEU A 45 -13.19 1.21 -11.09
C LEU A 45 -12.18 1.98 -11.95
N CYS A 46 -10.88 1.88 -11.67
CA CYS A 46 -9.84 2.47 -12.53
C CYS A 46 -9.85 1.84 -13.93
N TRP A 47 -9.94 0.51 -13.96
CA TRP A 47 -9.98 -0.29 -15.18
C TRP A 47 -11.22 -0.02 -16.02
N ILE A 48 -12.41 0.07 -15.41
CA ILE A 48 -13.65 0.45 -16.12
C ILE A 48 -13.50 1.83 -16.78
N LYS A 49 -12.87 2.78 -16.09
CA LYS A 49 -12.70 4.16 -16.56
C LYS A 49 -11.70 4.32 -17.71
N THR A 50 -10.66 3.49 -17.74
CA THR A 50 -9.51 3.70 -18.64
C THR A 50 -9.28 2.55 -19.62
N GLY A 51 -10.06 1.48 -19.52
CA GLY A 51 -9.83 0.23 -20.23
C GLY A 51 -8.58 -0.50 -19.74
N GLY A 52 -8.02 -1.36 -20.58
CA GLY A 52 -6.82 -2.14 -20.30
C GLY A 52 -7.13 -3.45 -19.57
N THR A 53 -6.29 -3.78 -18.60
CA THR A 53 -6.33 -5.10 -17.94
C THR A 53 -6.39 -4.97 -16.42
N LEU A 54 -7.28 -5.72 -15.79
CA LEU A 54 -7.36 -5.89 -14.34
C LEU A 54 -6.84 -7.29 -13.96
N VAL A 55 -5.88 -7.35 -13.04
CA VAL A 55 -5.30 -8.58 -12.51
C VAL A 55 -5.56 -8.65 -11.01
N ILE A 56 -6.32 -9.64 -10.56
CA ILE A 56 -6.71 -9.80 -9.15
C ILE A 56 -6.04 -11.05 -8.58
N GLY A 57 -5.24 -10.91 -7.51
CA GLY A 57 -4.73 -12.06 -6.77
C GLY A 57 -5.87 -12.79 -6.06
N THR A 58 -5.98 -14.11 -6.26
CA THR A 58 -7.10 -14.92 -5.73
C THR A 58 -6.70 -15.84 -4.57
N ILE A 59 -5.42 -15.86 -4.20
CA ILE A 59 -4.91 -16.59 -3.03
C ILE A 59 -4.50 -15.65 -1.91
N THR A 60 -4.52 -16.15 -0.68
CA THR A 60 -4.11 -15.36 0.47
C THR A 60 -2.62 -15.05 0.44
N ARG A 61 -2.22 -13.87 0.93
CA ARG A 61 -0.81 -13.53 1.16
C ARG A 61 -0.23 -14.15 2.44
N LYS A 62 -1.03 -14.91 3.20
CA LYS A 62 -0.56 -15.65 4.36
C LYS A 62 0.33 -16.81 3.90
N ARG A 63 1.61 -16.75 4.22
CA ARG A 63 2.69 -17.62 3.70
C ARG A 63 2.48 -19.11 3.87
N ILE A 64 1.74 -19.52 4.90
CA ILE A 64 1.40 -20.93 5.16
C ILE A 64 0.44 -21.45 4.09
N TRP A 65 -0.51 -20.63 3.67
CA TRP A 65 -1.65 -21.02 2.84
C TRP A 65 -1.56 -20.52 1.40
N GLY A 66 -0.76 -19.49 1.14
CA GLY A 66 -0.61 -18.90 -0.19
C GLY A 66 0.71 -18.18 -0.38
N VAL A 67 0.68 -17.09 -1.17
CA VAL A 67 1.85 -16.40 -1.67
C VAL A 67 1.68 -14.90 -1.45
N ASP A 68 2.62 -14.28 -0.74
CA ASP A 68 2.76 -12.83 -0.67
C ASP A 68 3.50 -12.38 -1.93
N TYR A 69 2.75 -12.01 -2.97
CA TYR A 69 3.35 -11.60 -4.25
C TYR A 69 4.23 -10.37 -4.13
N ASN A 70 4.22 -9.60 -3.03
CA ASN A 70 5.08 -8.43 -2.86
C ASN A 70 6.40 -8.74 -2.12
N ARG A 71 6.85 -10.00 -2.12
CA ARG A 71 8.09 -10.49 -1.49
C ARG A 71 8.82 -11.51 -2.34
N ASP A 72 10.12 -11.68 -2.10
CA ASP A 72 10.97 -12.56 -2.91
C ASP A 72 10.63 -14.04 -2.66
N PRO A 73 10.75 -14.93 -3.67
CA PRO A 73 10.66 -16.35 -3.42
C PRO A 73 11.82 -16.80 -2.51
N PRO A 74 11.57 -17.58 -1.45
CA PRO A 74 12.64 -18.11 -0.60
C PRO A 74 13.46 -19.19 -1.32
N PRO A 75 14.71 -19.44 -0.89
CA PRO A 75 15.41 -20.68 -1.23
C PRO A 75 14.62 -21.91 -0.75
N MET A 76 14.55 -22.98 -1.55
CA MET A 76 13.73 -24.17 -1.26
C MET A 76 13.99 -24.78 0.12
N LYS A 77 15.26 -25.03 0.47
CA LYS A 77 15.63 -25.60 1.78
C LYS A 77 15.09 -24.76 2.94
N LEU A 78 15.22 -23.44 2.83
CA LEU A 78 14.75 -22.49 3.85
C LEU A 78 13.22 -22.45 3.92
N ALA A 79 12.54 -22.48 2.78
CA ALA A 79 11.07 -22.48 2.72
C ALA A 79 10.47 -23.71 3.42
N ILE A 80 11.11 -24.86 3.25
CA ILE A 80 10.70 -26.13 3.86
C ILE A 80 11.03 -26.14 5.35
N SER A 81 12.24 -25.76 5.74
CA SER A 81 12.64 -25.74 7.16
C SER A 81 11.84 -24.73 8.00
N MET A 82 11.33 -23.66 7.37
CA MET A 82 10.53 -22.65 8.06
C MET A 82 9.05 -23.02 8.19
N TYR A 83 8.55 -24.02 7.45
CA TYR A 83 7.13 -24.38 7.52
C TYR A 83 6.70 -24.82 8.95
N PRO A 84 7.42 -25.71 9.66
CA PRO A 84 7.07 -26.08 11.04
C PRO A 84 7.09 -24.89 12.02
N GLU A 85 8.00 -23.93 11.82
CA GLU A 85 8.09 -22.72 12.65
C GLU A 85 6.84 -21.84 12.51
N PHE A 86 6.32 -21.73 11.28
CA PHE A 86 5.09 -21.00 11.00
C PHE A 86 3.85 -21.72 11.55
N VAL A 87 3.85 -23.05 11.56
CA VAL A 87 2.76 -23.85 12.17
C VAL A 87 2.78 -23.72 13.70
N ALA A 88 3.96 -23.73 14.31
CA ALA A 88 4.09 -23.59 15.75
C ALA A 88 3.80 -22.17 16.24
N ASP A 89 4.10 -21.14 15.44
CA ASP A 89 3.92 -19.70 15.72
C ASP A 89 4.51 -19.23 17.08
N LYS A 90 5.59 -19.89 17.52
CA LYS A 90 6.22 -19.62 18.83
C LYS A 90 7.26 -18.49 18.79
N ASN A 91 8.08 -18.43 17.74
CA ASN A 91 9.19 -17.47 17.63
C ASN A 91 8.84 -16.30 16.68
N ARG A 92 8.17 -15.28 17.22
CA ARG A 92 7.65 -14.15 16.43
C ARG A 92 8.74 -13.35 15.71
N ASP A 93 9.92 -13.17 16.30
CA ASP A 93 11.02 -12.41 15.68
C ASP A 93 11.61 -13.14 14.48
N LYS A 94 11.86 -14.46 14.61
CA LYS A 94 12.30 -15.31 13.50
C LYS A 94 11.28 -15.29 12.36
N LEU A 95 10.00 -15.43 12.69
CA LEU A 95 8.92 -15.40 11.71
C LEU A 95 8.79 -14.03 11.04
N ARG A 96 8.94 -12.94 11.78
CA ARG A 96 8.93 -11.58 11.25
C ARG A 96 10.09 -11.35 10.27
N ALA A 97 11.31 -11.73 10.64
CA ALA A 97 12.48 -11.61 9.77
C ALA A 97 12.26 -12.35 8.43
N PHE A 98 11.66 -13.54 8.49
CA PHE A 98 11.27 -14.26 7.27
C PHE A 98 10.18 -13.53 6.48
N ARG A 99 9.10 -13.06 7.14
CA ARG A 99 7.99 -12.35 6.48
C ARG A 99 8.44 -11.07 5.78
N ASP A 100 9.38 -10.36 6.36
CA ASP A 100 9.87 -9.11 5.79
C ASP A 100 10.61 -9.31 4.45
N ARG A 101 11.08 -10.53 4.17
CA ARG A 101 11.83 -10.85 2.94
C ARG A 101 11.10 -11.77 1.96
N TYR A 102 10.47 -12.84 2.45
CA TYR A 102 10.08 -13.97 1.61
C TYR A 102 8.57 -14.15 1.44
N ALA A 103 8.18 -14.68 0.28
CA ALA A 103 6.81 -14.77 -0.22
C ALA A 103 5.95 -15.87 0.39
N PHE A 104 6.54 -17.04 0.71
CA PHE A 104 5.82 -18.21 1.18
C PHE A 104 6.72 -19.15 1.99
N VAL A 105 6.13 -20.13 2.67
CA VAL A 105 6.82 -21.33 3.17
C VAL A 105 6.25 -22.56 2.44
N ALA A 106 6.89 -23.72 2.54
CA ALA A 106 6.48 -24.92 1.82
C ALA A 106 6.52 -26.18 2.69
N LYS A 107 5.54 -27.07 2.54
CA LYS A 107 5.45 -28.35 3.27
C LYS A 107 6.45 -29.38 2.76
N SER A 108 6.76 -29.31 1.48
CA SER A 108 7.57 -30.28 0.75
C SER A 108 8.18 -29.62 -0.48
N ARG A 109 9.04 -30.37 -1.19
CA ARG A 109 9.58 -29.94 -2.48
C ARG A 109 8.48 -29.68 -3.51
N SER A 110 7.48 -30.55 -3.60
CA SER A 110 6.37 -30.40 -4.54
C SER A 110 5.54 -29.14 -4.23
N ASP A 111 5.24 -28.87 -2.97
CA ASP A 111 4.52 -27.65 -2.55
C ASP A 111 5.34 -26.39 -2.87
N TYR A 112 6.66 -26.43 -2.69
CA TYR A 112 7.56 -25.35 -3.07
C TYR A 112 7.49 -25.06 -4.59
N GLU A 113 7.65 -26.09 -5.42
CA GLU A 113 7.64 -25.97 -6.88
C GLU A 113 6.29 -25.43 -7.39
N GLU A 114 5.19 -25.85 -6.78
CA GLU A 114 3.86 -25.33 -7.08
C GLU A 114 3.72 -23.84 -6.74
N ARG A 115 4.10 -23.43 -5.52
CA ARG A 115 4.02 -22.02 -5.09
C ARG A 115 4.92 -21.12 -5.91
N LEU A 116 6.11 -21.61 -6.25
CA LEU A 116 7.04 -20.89 -7.13
C LEU A 116 6.44 -20.73 -8.53
N ARG A 117 5.76 -21.75 -9.07
CA ARG A 117 5.06 -21.67 -10.36
C ARG A 117 3.93 -20.64 -10.33
N ILE A 118 3.11 -20.62 -9.28
CA ILE A 118 2.04 -19.62 -9.09
C ILE A 118 2.63 -18.21 -9.05
N TYR A 119 3.67 -18.02 -8.22
CA TYR A 119 4.38 -16.76 -8.08
C TYR A 119 4.96 -16.25 -9.41
N ASN A 120 5.67 -17.12 -10.13
CA ASN A 120 6.29 -16.77 -11.42
C ASN A 120 5.24 -16.50 -12.49
N SER A 121 4.16 -17.30 -12.53
CA SER A 121 3.04 -17.10 -13.45
C SER A 121 2.38 -15.73 -13.26
N PHE A 122 2.11 -15.32 -12.02
CA PHE A 122 1.54 -14.01 -11.73
C PHE A 122 2.41 -12.87 -12.29
N TRP A 123 3.70 -12.85 -11.93
CA TRP A 123 4.56 -11.74 -12.30
C TRP A 123 4.99 -11.75 -13.77
N SER A 124 5.16 -12.92 -14.39
CA SER A 124 5.40 -13.01 -15.84
C SER A 124 4.19 -12.50 -16.61
N THR A 125 2.98 -12.87 -16.18
CA THR A 125 1.74 -12.40 -16.79
C THR A 125 1.60 -10.89 -16.67
N VAL A 126 1.72 -10.32 -15.45
CA VAL A 126 1.66 -8.87 -15.24
C VAL A 126 2.67 -8.11 -16.12
N GLY A 127 3.90 -8.63 -16.23
CA GLY A 127 4.94 -8.01 -17.07
C GLY A 127 4.65 -8.02 -18.57
N ASN A 128 3.91 -9.01 -19.05
CA ASN A 128 3.63 -9.20 -20.47
C ASN A 128 2.33 -8.50 -20.93
N LEU A 129 1.51 -8.00 -20.01
CA LEU A 129 0.20 -7.41 -20.33
C LEU A 129 0.27 -5.94 -20.76
N GLY A 130 1.36 -5.22 -20.51
CA GLY A 130 1.50 -3.85 -20.96
C GLY A 130 2.61 -3.06 -20.27
N SER A 131 2.90 -1.88 -20.82
CA SER A 131 4.01 -1.02 -20.38
C SER A 131 3.62 -0.01 -19.29
N VAL A 132 2.37 0.01 -18.83
CA VAL A 132 1.89 0.89 -17.75
C VAL A 132 1.26 -0.01 -16.69
N ILE A 133 1.94 -0.18 -15.56
CA ILE A 133 1.56 -1.14 -14.51
C ILE A 133 1.31 -0.37 -13.21
N ILE A 134 0.08 -0.46 -12.72
CA ILE A 134 -0.39 0.21 -11.52
C ILE A 134 -0.76 -0.85 -10.49
N LEU A 135 0.02 -0.92 -9.43
CA LEU A 135 -0.27 -1.83 -8.32
C LEU A 135 -1.13 -1.11 -7.30
N ILE A 136 -2.24 -1.71 -6.89
CA ILE A 136 -3.16 -1.08 -5.95
C ILE A 136 -3.16 -1.89 -4.66
N HIS A 137 -2.85 -1.20 -3.57
CA HIS A 137 -2.70 -1.76 -2.23
C HIS A 137 -3.55 -0.99 -1.23
N ARG A 138 -3.81 -1.63 -0.09
CA ARG A 138 -4.49 -0.98 1.04
C ARG A 138 -3.47 -0.57 2.09
N LYS A 139 -3.45 0.73 2.42
CA LYS A 139 -2.84 1.20 3.66
C LYS A 139 -3.86 1.38 4.78
N PHE A 140 -3.44 1.06 6.00
CA PHE A 140 -4.27 1.21 7.20
C PHE A 140 -4.66 2.67 7.47
N GLY A 141 -5.88 2.92 7.95
CA GLY A 141 -6.31 4.26 8.37
C GLY A 141 -5.89 4.60 9.79
N ARG A 142 -4.62 4.41 10.16
CA ARG A 142 -4.08 4.76 11.49
C ARG A 142 -3.36 6.11 11.47
N ILE A 143 -3.12 6.68 12.66
CA ILE A 143 -2.42 7.97 12.81
C ILE A 143 -1.05 7.98 12.14
N LYS A 144 -0.31 6.86 12.13
CA LYS A 144 0.96 6.75 11.38
C LYS A 144 0.87 7.13 9.90
N ASN A 145 -0.31 7.11 9.28
CA ASN A 145 -0.48 7.45 7.86
C ASN A 145 -1.12 8.83 7.65
N TYR A 146 -1.45 9.55 8.73
CA TYR A 146 -2.04 10.89 8.63
C TYR A 146 -0.99 11.93 8.19
N PRO A 147 -1.33 12.91 7.32
CA PRO A 147 -2.64 13.20 6.72
C PRO A 147 -2.91 12.50 5.36
N SER A 148 -2.16 11.46 5.03
CA SER A 148 -2.17 10.85 3.70
C SER A 148 -3.38 9.92 3.48
N VAL A 149 -4.24 10.27 2.53
CA VAL A 149 -5.36 9.42 2.06
C VAL A 149 -4.97 8.47 0.93
N MET A 150 -3.88 8.76 0.24
CA MET A 150 -3.27 7.90 -0.78
C MET A 150 -1.77 8.20 -0.83
N ASP A 151 -0.93 7.16 -0.78
CA ASP A 151 0.54 7.32 -0.90
C ASP A 151 0.96 6.68 -2.21
N ILE A 152 1.64 7.44 -3.07
CA ILE A 152 2.13 6.97 -4.36
C ILE A 152 3.56 6.51 -4.19
N VAL A 153 3.84 5.27 -4.60
CA VAL A 153 5.18 4.67 -4.51
C VAL A 153 5.79 4.60 -5.89
N THR A 154 6.98 5.18 -6.05
CA THR A 154 7.71 5.25 -7.33
C THR A 154 9.00 4.44 -7.35
N TYR A 155 9.31 3.77 -6.24
CA TYR A 155 10.49 2.93 -6.09
C TYR A 155 11.78 3.75 -6.21
N GLU A 156 11.87 4.81 -5.42
CA GLU A 156 12.99 5.76 -5.45
C GLU A 156 13.20 6.35 -6.86
N GLY A 157 12.10 6.66 -7.55
CA GLY A 157 12.12 7.28 -8.88
C GLY A 157 12.33 6.32 -10.06
N ARG A 158 12.54 5.02 -9.82
CA ARG A 158 12.82 4.04 -10.89
C ARG A 158 11.58 3.65 -11.70
N GLY A 159 10.41 3.60 -11.06
CA GLY A 159 9.16 3.30 -11.74
C GLY A 159 8.53 4.52 -12.43
N VAL A 160 8.62 5.67 -11.77
CA VAL A 160 8.23 6.99 -12.28
C VAL A 160 9.21 8.02 -11.74
N ASP A 161 9.72 8.89 -12.60
CA ASP A 161 10.63 9.97 -12.21
C ASP A 161 10.07 10.84 -11.08
N SER A 162 10.88 11.05 -10.02
CA SER A 162 10.47 11.73 -8.79
C SER A 162 10.00 13.18 -9.02
N ALA A 163 10.63 13.90 -9.94
CA ALA A 163 10.23 15.28 -10.26
C ALA A 163 8.89 15.32 -11.02
N THR A 164 8.70 14.39 -11.95
CA THR A 164 7.45 14.24 -12.69
C THR A 164 6.29 13.89 -11.76
N ILE A 165 6.44 12.89 -10.89
CA ILE A 165 5.35 12.50 -9.98
C ILE A 165 5.04 13.60 -8.96
N SER A 166 6.04 14.35 -8.50
CA SER A 166 5.84 15.44 -7.53
C SER A 166 4.92 16.53 -8.08
N ARG A 167 5.11 16.89 -9.35
CA ARG A 167 4.24 17.86 -10.04
C ARG A 167 2.83 17.32 -10.25
N VAL A 168 2.71 16.08 -10.73
CA VAL A 168 1.41 15.42 -10.89
C VAL A 168 0.65 15.36 -9.57
N VAL A 169 1.30 14.97 -8.47
CA VAL A 169 0.64 14.91 -7.15
C VAL A 169 0.28 16.29 -6.62
N GLN A 170 1.07 17.33 -6.93
CA GLN A 170 0.71 18.70 -6.60
C GLN A 170 -0.56 19.15 -7.34
N GLU A 171 -0.64 18.92 -8.65
CA GLU A 171 -1.82 19.22 -9.47
C GLU A 171 -3.06 18.45 -8.98
N ILE A 172 -2.88 17.17 -8.62
CA ILE A 172 -3.95 16.33 -8.05
C ILE A 172 -4.44 16.91 -6.72
N ASN A 173 -3.54 17.31 -5.83
CA ASN A 173 -3.92 17.91 -4.56
C ASN A 173 -4.61 19.28 -4.75
N GLN A 174 -4.26 20.04 -5.79
CA GLN A 174 -4.98 21.26 -6.15
C GLN A 174 -6.38 20.94 -6.68
N LYS A 175 -6.48 20.04 -7.67
CA LYS A 175 -7.74 19.62 -8.31
C LYS A 175 -8.74 19.05 -7.31
N TYR A 176 -8.29 18.14 -6.44
CA TYR A 176 -9.15 17.46 -5.47
C TYR A 176 -9.17 18.11 -4.08
N GLY A 177 -8.43 19.20 -3.88
CA GLY A 177 -8.24 19.79 -2.55
C GLY A 177 -9.53 20.22 -1.86
N LYS A 178 -10.51 20.77 -2.60
CA LYS A 178 -11.83 21.13 -2.05
C LYS A 178 -12.58 19.89 -1.55
N SER A 179 -12.64 18.85 -2.36
CA SER A 179 -13.31 17.59 -2.00
C SER A 179 -12.64 16.90 -0.82
N LEU A 180 -11.30 16.81 -0.82
CA LEU A 180 -10.54 16.22 0.28
C LEU A 180 -10.70 17.00 1.60
N ARG A 181 -10.73 18.34 1.54
CA ARG A 181 -11.07 19.18 2.70
C ARG A 181 -12.46 18.89 3.24
N GLY A 182 -13.45 18.71 2.36
CA GLY A 182 -14.81 18.33 2.76
C GLY A 182 -14.88 16.98 3.51
N LEU A 183 -13.99 16.04 3.16
CA LEU A 183 -13.91 14.73 3.82
C LEU A 183 -13.12 14.74 5.14
N ALA A 184 -12.40 15.83 5.46
CA ALA A 184 -11.48 15.88 6.59
C ALA A 184 -12.11 15.48 7.95
N PRO A 185 -13.32 15.93 8.33
CA PRO A 185 -13.92 15.54 9.60
C PRO A 185 -14.19 14.03 9.70
N TYR A 186 -14.61 13.42 8.59
CA TYR A 186 -14.90 11.98 8.52
C TYR A 186 -13.61 11.16 8.54
N TYR A 187 -12.61 11.58 7.77
CA TYR A 187 -11.30 10.93 7.76
C TYR A 187 -10.63 10.94 9.13
N LYS A 188 -10.65 12.09 9.83
CA LYS A 188 -10.10 12.20 11.18
C LYS A 188 -10.82 11.31 12.19
N ARG A 189 -12.15 11.23 12.13
CA ARG A 189 -12.94 10.30 12.94
C ARG A 189 -12.55 8.85 12.66
N PHE A 190 -12.42 8.48 11.39
CA PHE A 190 -11.95 7.14 10.99
C PHE A 190 -10.56 6.82 11.58
N VAL A 191 -9.61 7.76 11.46
CA VAL A 191 -8.26 7.61 12.01
C VAL A 191 -8.26 7.43 13.52
N MET A 192 -9.09 8.21 14.23
CA MET A 192 -9.24 8.08 15.67
C MET A 192 -9.81 6.71 16.06
N THR A 193 -10.87 6.25 15.39
CA THR A 193 -11.50 4.95 15.66
C THR A 193 -10.54 3.80 15.42
N GLU A 194 -9.81 3.79 14.30
CA GLU A 194 -8.84 2.74 14.01
C GLU A 194 -7.65 2.76 14.98
N THR A 195 -7.23 3.95 15.42
CA THR A 195 -6.18 4.09 16.43
C THR A 195 -6.66 3.54 17.79
N LEU A 196 -7.89 3.87 18.20
CA LEU A 196 -8.51 3.33 19.41
C LEU A 196 -8.64 1.81 19.33
N ARG A 197 -9.06 1.25 18.19
CA ARG A 197 -9.17 -0.20 17.98
C ARG A 197 -7.84 -0.91 18.22
N VAL A 198 -6.73 -0.33 17.77
CA VAL A 198 -5.40 -0.89 18.02
C VAL A 198 -4.99 -0.76 19.49
N VAL A 199 -5.21 0.39 20.10
CA VAL A 199 -4.90 0.61 21.53
C VAL A 199 -5.66 -0.39 22.40
N SER A 200 -6.98 -0.53 22.20
CA SER A 200 -7.81 -1.49 22.94
C SER A 200 -7.38 -2.94 22.69
N ARG A 201 -6.94 -3.28 21.47
CA ARG A 201 -6.40 -4.61 21.17
C ARG A 201 -5.10 -4.88 21.93
N ILE A 202 -4.21 -3.90 22.02
CA ILE A 202 -2.96 -4.01 22.78
C ILE A 202 -3.28 -4.23 24.26
N GLU A 203 -4.15 -3.41 24.84
CA GLU A 203 -4.57 -3.58 26.25
C GLU A 203 -5.16 -4.96 26.51
N ARG A 204 -6.03 -5.45 25.63
CA ARG A 204 -6.65 -6.77 25.79
C ARG A 204 -5.63 -7.91 25.76
N ILE A 205 -4.57 -7.79 24.95
CA ILE A 205 -3.55 -8.84 24.80
C ILE A 205 -2.54 -8.82 25.95
N PHE A 206 -2.11 -7.62 26.37
CA PHE A 206 -0.99 -7.45 27.29
C PHE A 206 -1.40 -6.98 28.70
N GLY A 207 -2.70 -6.85 28.98
CA GLY A 207 -3.24 -6.39 30.26
C GLY A 207 -3.03 -4.89 30.53
N GLY A 208 -2.43 -4.14 29.59
CA GLY A 208 -2.17 -2.71 29.74
C GLY A 208 -1.61 -2.06 28.48
N PHE A 209 -1.48 -0.73 28.53
CA PHE A 209 -0.89 0.10 27.46
C PHE A 209 0.36 0.82 27.96
N GLY A 210 1.38 0.04 28.31
CA GLY A 210 2.75 0.49 28.60
C GLY A 210 3.73 -0.10 27.59
N LEU A 211 4.93 0.45 27.45
CA LEU A 211 5.90 -0.01 26.43
C LEU A 211 6.66 -1.26 26.88
N GLU A 212 6.87 -1.40 28.18
CA GLU A 212 7.65 -2.44 28.84
C GLU A 212 7.19 -3.85 28.45
N ASN A 213 5.87 -4.08 28.46
CA ASN A 213 5.26 -5.41 28.25
C ASN A 213 4.94 -5.72 26.78
N LEU A 214 5.23 -4.80 25.85
CA LEU A 214 4.93 -5.01 24.43
C LEU A 214 6.00 -5.81 23.73
N GLU A 215 5.55 -6.73 22.90
CA GLU A 215 6.42 -7.41 21.96
C GLU A 215 6.98 -6.46 20.89
N ALA A 216 8.08 -6.89 20.26
CA ALA A 216 8.83 -6.09 19.29
C ALA A 216 7.99 -5.58 18.10
N GLU A 217 7.03 -6.38 17.62
CA GLU A 217 6.15 -5.98 16.51
C GLU A 217 5.25 -4.80 16.89
N TYR A 218 4.60 -4.86 18.04
CA TYR A 218 3.74 -3.79 18.55
C TYR A 218 4.53 -2.52 18.89
N LYS A 219 5.74 -2.66 19.42
CA LYS A 219 6.68 -1.54 19.63
C LYS A 219 6.98 -0.82 18.33
N VAL A 220 7.24 -1.54 17.24
CA VAL A 220 7.48 -0.92 15.93
C VAL A 220 6.23 -0.21 15.42
N TRP A 221 5.04 -0.78 15.61
CA TRP A 221 3.79 -0.11 15.21
C TRP A 221 3.56 1.20 15.97
N LEU A 222 3.76 1.19 17.28
CA LEU A 222 3.62 2.40 18.10
C LEU A 222 4.69 3.44 17.78
N LYS A 223 5.93 3.01 17.49
CA LYS A 223 6.99 3.94 17.06
C LYS A 223 6.61 4.68 15.77
N GLN A 224 5.90 4.03 14.84
CA GLN A 224 5.40 4.69 13.63
C GLN A 224 4.32 5.73 13.97
N ASP A 225 3.38 5.40 14.86
CA ASP A 225 2.36 6.37 15.31
C ASP A 225 3.01 7.56 16.05
N LEU A 226 3.95 7.27 16.95
CA LEU A 226 4.71 8.27 17.71
C LEU A 226 5.46 9.22 16.79
N SER A 227 6.08 8.73 15.72
CA SER A 227 6.79 9.62 14.78
C SER A 227 5.89 10.68 14.14
N VAL A 228 4.62 10.36 13.91
CA VAL A 228 3.64 11.34 13.41
C VAL A 228 3.18 12.28 14.52
N ILE A 229 2.98 11.75 15.73
CA ILE A 229 2.62 12.54 16.91
C ILE A 229 3.73 13.56 17.22
N GLU A 230 4.98 13.15 17.31
CA GLU A 230 6.11 14.04 17.59
C GLU A 230 6.27 15.14 16.54
N ARG A 231 5.98 14.83 15.27
CA ARG A 231 6.06 15.80 14.17
C ARG A 231 4.90 16.80 14.18
N LEU A 232 3.70 16.37 14.56
CA LEU A 232 2.47 17.14 14.33
C LEU A 232 1.75 17.59 15.59
N ALA A 233 1.98 17.01 16.77
CA ALA A 233 1.34 17.44 18.01
C ALA A 233 2.03 18.69 18.58
N ASP A 234 1.39 19.35 19.53
CA ASP A 234 2.00 20.46 20.25
C ASP A 234 3.10 19.97 21.20
N PRO A 235 4.22 20.70 21.37
CA PRO A 235 5.37 20.24 22.16
C PRO A 235 5.01 19.83 23.60
N GLU A 236 4.09 20.55 24.24
CA GLU A 236 3.62 20.25 25.60
C GLU A 236 2.92 18.89 25.68
N VAL A 237 2.11 18.55 24.68
CA VAL A 237 1.39 17.27 24.61
C VAL A 237 2.36 16.12 24.38
N VAL A 238 3.39 16.34 23.55
CA VAL A 238 4.49 15.38 23.36
C VAL A 238 5.25 15.18 24.67
N GLN A 239 5.54 16.25 25.40
CA GLN A 239 6.25 16.17 26.67
C GLN A 239 5.46 15.39 27.72
N GLN A 240 4.14 15.62 27.83
CA GLN A 240 3.27 14.84 28.71
C GLN A 240 3.26 13.35 28.35
N LEU A 241 3.24 13.03 27.05
CA LEU A 241 3.32 11.65 26.57
C LEU A 241 4.66 11.00 26.92
N LYS A 242 5.77 11.74 26.81
CA LYS A 242 7.11 11.26 27.17
C LYS A 242 7.28 11.04 28.67
N GLN A 243 6.77 11.97 29.49
CA GLN A 243 6.80 11.86 30.95
C GLN A 243 6.01 10.66 31.45
N LYS A 244 4.87 10.36 30.82
CA LYS A 244 4.03 9.22 31.19
C LYS A 244 3.37 8.59 29.97
N PHE A 245 3.98 7.55 29.43
CA PHE A 245 3.39 6.79 28.34
C PHE A 245 2.25 5.91 28.86
N ASN A 246 1.02 6.26 28.51
CA ASN A 246 -0.18 5.49 28.83
C ASN A 246 -1.27 5.75 27.77
N LYS A 247 -2.34 4.95 27.78
CA LYS A 247 -3.45 5.09 26.83
C LYS A 247 -4.04 6.50 26.80
N ARG A 248 -4.29 7.10 27.96
CA ARG A 248 -4.92 8.43 28.06
C ARG A 248 -4.05 9.47 27.34
N ASN A 249 -2.76 9.52 27.67
CA ASN A 249 -1.82 10.48 27.10
C ASN A 249 -1.59 10.22 25.60
N PHE A 250 -1.48 8.95 25.19
CA PHE A 250 -1.33 8.60 23.78
C PHE A 250 -2.55 9.04 22.96
N LEU A 251 -3.77 8.72 23.41
CA LEU A 251 -5.00 9.14 22.72
C LEU A 251 -5.22 10.65 22.77
N ALA A 252 -4.79 11.34 23.84
CA ALA A 252 -4.81 12.81 23.89
C ALA A 252 -3.87 13.41 22.83
N ALA A 253 -2.67 12.86 22.67
CA ALA A 253 -1.73 13.28 21.64
C ALA A 253 -2.28 13.05 20.22
N VAL A 254 -2.91 11.90 19.97
CA VAL A 254 -3.61 11.62 18.70
C VAL A 254 -4.71 12.65 18.46
N ARG A 255 -5.56 12.95 19.45
CA ARG A 255 -6.61 13.98 19.31
C ARG A 255 -6.04 15.36 19.03
N ASN A 256 -4.92 15.72 19.65
CA ASN A 256 -4.24 16.99 19.39
C ASN A 256 -3.75 17.06 17.93
N VAL A 257 -3.14 16.00 17.38
CA VAL A 257 -2.79 15.96 15.95
C VAL A 257 -4.02 16.13 15.05
N LEU A 258 -5.11 15.42 15.38
CA LEU A 258 -6.32 15.42 14.58
C LEU A 258 -7.15 16.72 14.72
N SER A 259 -6.98 17.53 15.76
CA SER A 259 -7.65 18.82 15.89
C SER A 259 -7.06 19.88 14.95
N LYS A 260 -5.79 19.74 14.56
CA LYS A 260 -5.11 20.68 13.65
C LYS A 260 -5.80 20.76 12.29
N LYS A 261 -5.85 21.95 11.69
CA LYS A 261 -6.48 22.21 10.37
C LYS A 261 -5.62 21.72 9.20
N ILE A 262 -5.11 20.49 9.27
CA ILE A 262 -4.35 19.84 8.21
C ILE A 262 -5.33 19.08 7.30
N PRO A 263 -5.40 19.40 5.99
CA PRO A 263 -6.27 18.70 5.07
C PRO A 263 -5.74 17.29 4.75
N PRO A 264 -6.61 16.32 4.43
CA PRO A 264 -6.19 15.06 3.86
C PRO A 264 -5.57 15.30 2.47
N VAL A 265 -4.48 14.59 2.16
CA VAL A 265 -3.72 14.80 0.92
C VAL A 265 -3.26 13.48 0.29
N VAL A 266 -2.96 13.52 -1.01
CA VAL A 266 -2.18 12.50 -1.70
C VAL A 266 -0.69 12.80 -1.46
N THR A 267 0.09 11.79 -1.10
CA THR A 267 1.53 11.92 -0.82
C THR A 267 2.36 11.00 -1.72
N ILE A 268 3.68 11.17 -1.71
CA ILE A 268 4.63 10.32 -2.44
C ILE A 268 5.61 9.74 -1.42
N GLU A 269 5.70 8.41 -1.38
CA GLU A 269 6.62 7.62 -0.54
C GLU A 269 6.78 8.11 0.92
N ASN A 270 5.73 8.72 1.48
CA ASN A 270 5.81 9.34 2.81
C ASN A 270 5.89 8.27 3.90
N PHE A 271 5.23 7.13 3.68
CA PHE A 271 5.17 6.04 4.64
C PHE A 271 5.65 4.71 4.05
N PHE A 272 5.26 4.42 2.80
CA PHE A 272 5.76 3.27 2.07
C PHE A 272 6.94 3.70 1.19
N LYS A 273 8.15 3.38 1.65
CA LYS A 273 9.37 3.58 0.85
C LYS A 273 9.51 2.41 -0.12
N GLY A 274 9.43 2.68 -1.43
CA GLY A 274 9.47 1.66 -2.48
C GLY A 274 10.74 0.82 -2.50
N ARG A 275 11.81 1.27 -1.83
CA ARG A 275 13.05 0.51 -1.62
C ARG A 275 12.87 -0.92 -1.11
N LYS A 276 11.83 -1.16 -0.31
CA LYS A 276 11.53 -2.48 0.27
C LYS A 276 10.94 -3.48 -0.74
N ALA A 277 10.45 -3.00 -1.88
CA ALA A 277 9.85 -3.81 -2.93
C ALA A 277 10.68 -3.81 -4.23
N LEU A 278 11.91 -3.26 -4.19
CA LEU A 278 12.77 -3.10 -5.36
C LEU A 278 13.26 -4.43 -5.97
N SER A 279 13.65 -5.41 -5.15
CA SER A 279 14.25 -6.68 -5.62
C SER A 279 13.34 -7.39 -6.62
N MET A 280 12.08 -7.51 -6.23
CA MET A 280 10.95 -8.11 -6.96
C MET A 280 10.65 -7.48 -8.32
N LYS A 281 10.67 -6.15 -8.34
CA LYS A 281 10.15 -5.34 -9.44
C LYS A 281 11.25 -4.76 -10.31
N SER A 282 12.51 -5.03 -9.94
CA SER A 282 13.71 -4.75 -10.72
C SER A 282 13.58 -5.19 -12.17
N LYS A 283 13.01 -6.37 -12.42
CA LYS A 283 12.77 -6.92 -13.76
C LYS A 283 11.81 -6.10 -14.63
N PHE A 284 11.03 -5.20 -14.01
CA PHE A 284 10.10 -4.33 -14.71
C PHE A 284 10.62 -2.89 -14.83
N PHE A 285 11.70 -2.51 -14.13
CA PHE A 285 12.28 -1.16 -14.20
C PHE A 285 13.13 -0.93 -15.45
N ASN A 286 12.65 -1.41 -16.59
CA ASN A 286 13.22 -1.08 -17.90
C ASN A 286 12.65 0.29 -18.35
N ARG A 287 13.44 1.08 -19.10
CA ARG A 287 13.08 2.46 -19.51
C ARG A 287 11.74 2.60 -20.24
N HIS A 288 11.15 1.51 -20.71
CA HIS A 288 9.88 1.48 -21.45
C HIS A 288 8.66 1.33 -20.55
N PHE A 289 8.79 0.91 -19.29
CA PHE A 289 7.65 0.76 -18.40
C PHE A 289 7.37 2.05 -17.61
N LEU A 290 6.12 2.24 -17.20
CA LEU A 290 5.69 3.19 -16.17
C LEU A 290 5.11 2.32 -15.06
N ILE A 291 5.70 2.37 -13.87
CA ILE A 291 5.30 1.51 -12.76
C ILE A 291 5.14 2.33 -11.49
N MET A 292 3.99 2.17 -10.84
CA MET A 292 3.73 2.80 -9.54
C MET A 292 2.87 1.90 -8.66
N GLU A 293 2.96 2.10 -7.34
CA GLU A 293 1.93 1.62 -6.41
C GLU A 293 1.06 2.80 -5.95
N ALA A 294 -0.23 2.54 -5.82
CA ALA A 294 -1.15 3.39 -5.10
C ALA A 294 -1.54 2.69 -3.78
N GLU A 295 -1.01 3.18 -2.67
CA GLU A 295 -1.35 2.75 -1.32
C GLU A 295 -2.57 3.55 -0.85
N VAL A 296 -3.76 3.00 -1.08
CA VAL A 296 -5.04 3.67 -0.83
C VAL A 296 -5.43 3.48 0.63
N ASN A 297 -5.73 4.58 1.34
CA ASN A 297 -6.17 4.49 2.73
C ASN A 297 -7.49 3.73 2.82
N ALA A 298 -7.63 2.84 3.79
CA ALA A 298 -8.86 2.08 4.04
C ALA A 298 -10.12 2.97 4.09
N PHE A 299 -10.02 4.20 4.63
CA PHE A 299 -11.11 5.17 4.59
C PHE A 299 -11.52 5.49 3.14
N LEU A 300 -10.56 5.91 2.31
CA LEU A 300 -10.84 6.31 0.93
C LEU A 300 -11.26 5.10 0.08
N GLY A 301 -10.57 3.97 0.19
CA GLY A 301 -10.86 2.77 -0.60
C GLY A 301 -12.19 2.11 -0.25
N CYS A 302 -12.65 2.20 1.00
CA CYS A 302 -13.92 1.61 1.41
C CYS A 302 -15.11 2.55 1.29
N TRP A 303 -14.96 3.83 1.68
CA TRP A 303 -16.09 4.75 1.77
C TRP A 303 -16.22 5.65 0.54
N HIS A 304 -15.12 5.83 -0.21
CA HIS A 304 -15.08 6.70 -1.38
C HIS A 304 -14.29 6.08 -2.56
N PRO A 305 -14.58 4.81 -2.94
CA PRO A 305 -13.78 4.08 -3.94
C PRO A 305 -13.75 4.78 -5.31
N HIS A 306 -14.84 5.44 -5.72
CA HIS A 306 -14.88 6.24 -6.96
C HIS A 306 -13.94 7.44 -6.92
N LEU A 307 -13.82 8.12 -5.77
CA LEU A 307 -12.87 9.22 -5.62
C LEU A 307 -11.43 8.71 -5.66
N ALA A 308 -11.14 7.59 -5.00
CA ALA A 308 -9.83 6.94 -5.10
C ALA A 308 -9.49 6.60 -6.56
N ALA A 309 -10.43 6.00 -7.29
CA ALA A 309 -10.23 5.64 -8.69
C ALA A 309 -10.04 6.87 -9.59
N ASN A 310 -10.80 7.95 -9.38
CA ASN A 310 -10.63 9.21 -10.11
C ASN A 310 -9.22 9.79 -9.89
N ILE A 311 -8.75 9.85 -8.64
CA ILE A 311 -7.40 10.32 -8.32
C ILE A 311 -6.34 9.47 -9.04
N ILE A 312 -6.44 8.14 -8.97
CA ILE A 312 -5.46 7.23 -9.59
C ILE A 312 -5.48 7.38 -11.11
N THR A 313 -6.66 7.39 -11.73
CA THR A 313 -6.79 7.49 -13.19
C THR A 313 -6.27 8.82 -13.72
N ASP A 314 -6.52 9.93 -13.02
CA ASP A 314 -5.96 11.23 -13.38
C ASP A 314 -4.43 11.25 -13.26
N ILE A 315 -3.85 10.68 -12.19
CA ILE A 315 -2.40 10.52 -12.05
C ILE A 315 -1.84 9.74 -13.25
N VAL A 316 -2.45 8.60 -13.58
CA VAL A 316 -2.00 7.75 -14.68
C VAL A 316 -2.07 8.47 -16.02
N ASN A 317 -3.15 9.20 -16.28
CA ASN A 317 -3.31 9.95 -17.53
C ASN A 317 -2.29 11.09 -17.64
N MET A 318 -2.06 11.84 -16.57
CA MET A 318 -1.04 12.90 -16.53
C MET A 318 0.37 12.34 -16.76
N LEU A 319 0.70 11.20 -16.14
CA LEU A 319 2.00 10.55 -16.33
C LEU A 319 2.19 10.00 -17.76
N ARG A 320 1.14 9.41 -18.35
CA ARG A 320 1.16 8.96 -19.76
C ARG A 320 1.38 10.13 -20.70
N GLY A 321 0.67 11.24 -20.48
CA GLY A 321 0.86 12.48 -21.23
C GLY A 321 2.30 12.99 -21.13
N ALA A 322 2.83 13.12 -19.91
CA ALA A 322 4.22 13.56 -19.68
C ALA A 322 5.26 12.67 -20.39
N LYS A 323 5.04 11.35 -20.39
CA LYS A 323 5.92 10.39 -21.10
C LYS A 323 5.86 10.55 -22.62
N LEU A 324 4.67 10.78 -23.17
CA LEU A 324 4.49 11.05 -24.60
C LEU A 324 5.22 12.33 -25.02
N TYR A 325 5.05 13.43 -24.27
CA TYR A 325 5.76 14.69 -24.55
C TYR A 325 7.28 14.55 -24.52
N LYS A 326 7.80 13.80 -23.53
CA LYS A 326 9.24 13.50 -23.44
C LYS A 326 9.75 12.72 -24.65
N HIS A 327 8.95 11.78 -25.17
CA HIS A 327 9.31 11.02 -26.37
C HIS A 327 9.30 11.89 -27.64
N LEU A 328 8.39 12.87 -27.72
CA LEU A 328 8.30 13.82 -28.83
C LEU A 328 9.36 14.95 -28.79
N GLY A 329 10.24 14.98 -27.78
CA GLY A 329 11.28 16.01 -27.65
C GLY A 329 10.75 17.42 -27.33
N ILE A 330 9.46 17.54 -27.00
CA ILE A 330 8.83 18.83 -26.73
C ILE A 330 9.22 19.27 -25.31
N ARG A 331 10.01 20.33 -25.20
CA ARG A 331 10.34 20.96 -23.92
C ARG A 331 9.11 21.67 -23.35
N GLN A 332 8.96 21.56 -22.03
CA GLN A 332 7.77 21.92 -21.27
C GLN A 332 7.38 23.40 -21.29
N THR A 333 8.23 24.27 -21.83
CA THR A 333 7.92 25.70 -22.03
C THR A 333 6.72 25.92 -22.94
N ARG A 334 6.38 24.97 -23.82
CA ARG A 334 5.23 25.06 -24.74
C ARG A 334 3.89 24.60 -24.16
N MET A 335 3.86 24.02 -22.96
CA MET A 335 2.60 23.52 -22.36
C MET A 335 1.72 24.65 -21.82
N ALA A 336 2.32 25.74 -21.35
CA ALA A 336 1.57 26.91 -20.88
C ALA A 336 0.84 27.59 -22.05
N ASP A 337 1.45 27.60 -23.24
CA ASP A 337 0.93 28.26 -24.45
C ASP A 337 -0.31 27.58 -25.06
N PHE A 338 -0.66 26.38 -24.62
CA PHE A 338 -1.82 25.61 -25.11
C PHE A 338 -2.94 25.43 -24.09
N MET A 339 -2.73 25.84 -22.84
CA MET A 339 -3.76 25.79 -21.78
C MET A 339 -4.41 27.17 -21.52
N THR A 340 -4.02 28.18 -22.29
CA THR A 340 -4.77 29.42 -22.52
C THR A 340 -5.54 29.31 -23.83
#